data_AF-A0A2P7YTR9-F1
#
_entry.id   AF-A0A2P7YTR9-F1
#
_cell.length_a   1.000
_cell.length_b   1.000
_cell.length_c   1.000
_cell.angle_alpha   90.00
_cell.angle_beta   90.00
_cell.angle_gamma   90.00
#
_symmetry.space_group_name_H-M   'P 1'
#
loop_
_entity.id
_entity.type
_entity.pdbx_description
1 polymer ?
#
loop_
_entity_poly.entity_id
_entity_poly.type
_entity_poly.pdbx_seq_one_letter_code
_entity_poly.pdbx_strand_id
1 'polypeptide(L)'
;MTTSRKRQKVEDSSFRYTQGPLDDEFGQHGAFPLNNIDSDDLVYRYLMSVREEARADRLFHYVERVKKESTSASSHEEHIVPQEKVDEFMSTFTALKEAREVRLERSELDYNCFIPNSAAQWRKKVFSEQPDANFLEVLDHTTVIKLIVYYTKWLLMSMPEELGKWIFVTFIRLDRELEHKEMAIVRDLAKKAIKIREKIDELTDESPVIQHIVDMILSIVAMHFGQRDLLTKST
;
A
#
# COMPACT_ATOMS: atom_id res chain seq x y z
N MET A 1 21.90 74.20 -15.76
CA MET A 1 23.30 73.73 -15.79
C MET A 1 23.32 72.26 -15.39
N THR A 2 23.55 71.39 -16.37
CA THR A 2 23.70 69.95 -16.24
C THR A 2 25.18 69.63 -16.04
N THR A 3 25.54 68.93 -14.96
CA THR A 3 26.82 68.21 -14.90
C THR A 3 26.64 66.88 -14.20
N SER A 4 26.73 65.84 -15.01
CA SER A 4 26.94 64.44 -14.63
C SER A 4 28.22 64.28 -13.82
N ARG A 5 28.20 63.51 -12.73
CA ARG A 5 29.41 62.99 -12.06
C ARG A 5 29.26 61.50 -11.78
N LYS A 6 29.77 60.73 -12.75
CA LYS A 6 30.56 59.49 -12.64
C LYS A 6 30.42 58.69 -11.34
N ARG A 7 29.80 57.50 -11.45
CA ARG A 7 29.96 56.41 -10.47
C ARG A 7 31.45 56.07 -10.35
N GLN A 8 31.98 56.29 -9.15
CA GLN A 8 33.29 55.78 -8.74
C GLN A 8 33.07 54.35 -8.24
N LYS A 9 33.68 53.39 -8.92
CA LYS A 9 33.72 51.98 -8.52
C LYS A 9 34.55 51.93 -7.23
N VAL A 10 33.90 51.72 -6.09
CA VAL A 10 34.58 51.37 -4.84
C VAL A 10 34.64 49.86 -4.81
N GLU A 11 35.83 49.33 -5.05
CA GLU A 11 36.19 47.94 -4.83
C GLU A 11 36.29 47.68 -3.33
N ASP A 12 35.73 46.53 -2.94
CA ASP A 12 35.91 45.77 -1.72
C ASP A 12 35.78 46.50 -0.38
N SER A 13 34.64 46.28 0.29
CA SER A 13 34.64 45.92 1.72
C SER A 13 33.25 45.62 2.27
N SER A 14 33.18 44.50 2.98
CA SER A 14 32.12 44.05 3.88
C SER A 14 30.82 43.51 3.25
N PHE A 15 30.91 42.34 2.62
CA PHE A 15 29.79 41.40 2.75
C PHE A 15 29.69 41.03 4.23
N ARG A 16 28.63 41.51 4.92
CA ARG A 16 28.22 41.02 6.23
C ARG A 16 27.78 39.56 6.07
N TYR A 17 28.75 38.65 6.12
CA TYR A 17 28.50 37.23 6.24
C TYR A 17 27.94 36.97 7.64
N THR A 18 26.65 36.61 7.73
CA THR A 18 26.06 36.05 8.96
C THR A 18 26.47 34.58 9.18
N GLN A 19 27.12 33.97 8.18
CA GLN A 19 27.64 32.62 8.16
C GLN A 19 28.99 32.63 7.43
N GLY A 20 30.04 32.00 7.95
CA GLY A 20 31.34 31.96 7.28
C GLY A 20 31.28 31.26 5.92
N PRO A 21 32.37 31.26 5.14
CA PRO A 21 32.42 30.56 3.86
C PRO A 21 32.07 29.07 4.03
N LEU A 22 31.43 28.49 3.01
CA LEU A 22 31.14 27.06 2.98
C LEU A 22 32.47 26.30 2.99
N ASP A 23 32.56 25.33 3.89
CA ASP A 23 33.70 24.44 4.00
C ASP A 23 33.54 23.28 3.00
N ASP A 24 34.38 23.23 1.98
CA ASP A 24 34.31 22.20 0.94
C ASP A 24 34.60 20.79 1.47
N GLU A 25 35.26 20.67 2.62
CA GLU A 25 35.66 19.39 3.21
C GLU A 25 34.58 18.81 4.13
N PHE A 26 33.90 19.67 4.90
CA PHE A 26 32.86 19.26 5.85
C PHE A 26 31.42 19.53 5.37
N GLY A 27 31.25 20.27 4.27
CA GLY A 27 29.95 20.64 3.71
C GLY A 27 29.12 21.56 4.62
N GLN A 28 29.78 22.27 5.55
CA GLN A 28 29.14 23.13 6.55
C GLN A 28 29.76 24.53 6.54
N HIS A 29 29.01 25.54 6.97
CA HIS A 29 29.55 26.91 7.10
C HIS A 29 30.33 27.05 8.41
N GLY A 30 31.57 27.50 8.31
CA GLY A 30 32.38 27.79 9.50
C GLY A 30 31.76 28.92 10.33
N ALA A 31 31.64 28.73 11.65
CA ALA A 31 31.19 29.78 12.55
C ALA A 31 32.25 30.87 12.77
N PHE A 32 33.53 30.54 12.53
CA PHE A 32 34.67 31.44 12.73
C PHE A 32 35.47 31.63 11.43
N PRO A 33 35.97 32.85 11.15
CA PRO A 33 36.78 33.12 9.97
C PRO A 33 38.22 32.60 10.16
N LEU A 34 38.45 31.32 9.82
CA LEU A 34 39.76 30.66 9.87
C LEU A 34 40.64 30.92 8.62
N ASN A 35 40.46 32.05 7.93
CA ASN A 35 41.22 32.39 6.72
C ASN A 35 42.20 33.57 6.92
N ASN A 36 42.19 34.22 8.08
CA ASN A 36 43.12 35.31 8.41
C ASN A 36 44.35 34.75 9.15
N ILE A 37 45.33 34.33 8.36
CA ILE A 37 46.57 33.65 8.81
C ILE A 37 47.51 34.59 9.60
N ASP A 38 47.28 35.91 9.57
CA ASP A 38 48.18 36.91 10.19
C ASP A 38 47.88 37.26 11.65
N SER A 39 46.95 36.56 12.30
CA SER A 39 46.64 36.80 13.71
C SER A 39 47.47 35.86 14.58
N ASP A 40 48.42 36.40 15.34
CA ASP A 40 49.22 35.69 16.37
C ASP A 40 48.37 35.32 17.61
N ASP A 41 47.10 34.99 17.36
CA ASP A 41 46.06 34.77 18.34
C ASP A 41 46.05 33.29 18.75
N LEU A 42 46.28 33.05 20.03
CA LEU A 42 46.24 31.72 20.65
C LEU A 42 44.93 30.98 20.34
N VAL A 43 43.83 31.73 20.22
CA VAL A 43 42.51 31.18 19.87
C VAL A 43 42.51 30.58 18.47
N TYR A 44 43.17 31.22 17.51
CA TYR A 44 43.23 30.74 16.14
C TYR A 44 44.04 29.45 16.03
N ARG A 45 45.19 29.39 16.73
CA ARG A 45 46.01 28.17 16.79
C ARG A 45 45.24 27.00 17.40
N TYR A 46 44.44 27.25 18.43
CA TYR A 46 43.58 26.23 19.05
C TYR A 46 42.47 25.75 18.09
N LEU A 47 41.76 26.65 17.42
CA LEU A 47 40.72 26.26 16.46
C LEU A 47 41.29 25.48 15.26
N MET A 48 42.50 25.84 14.82
CA MET A 48 43.23 25.08 13.80
C MET A 48 43.59 23.67 14.30
N SER A 49 44.08 23.51 15.54
CA SER A 49 44.39 22.18 16.08
C SER A 49 43.14 21.31 16.25
N VAL A 50 42.00 21.88 16.66
CA VAL A 50 40.72 21.15 16.75
C VAL A 50 40.26 20.69 15.37
N ARG A 51 40.47 21.51 14.34
CA ARG A 51 40.15 21.16 12.96
C ARG A 51 41.03 20.01 12.45
N GLU A 52 42.31 20.03 12.76
CA GLU A 52 43.23 18.92 12.43
C GLU A 52 42.84 17.63 13.16
N GLU A 53 42.45 17.71 14.43
CA GLU A 53 41.96 16.57 15.21
C GLU A 53 40.68 15.97 14.60
N ALA A 54 39.70 16.82 14.24
CA ALA A 54 38.45 16.38 13.62
C ALA A 54 38.66 15.75 12.23
N ARG A 55 39.64 16.23 11.45
CA ARG A 55 40.04 15.59 10.17
C ARG A 55 40.69 14.22 10.37
N ALA A 56 41.40 14.03 11.47
CA ALA A 56 42.05 12.77 11.80
C ALA A 56 41.08 11.72 12.37
N ASP A 57 39.92 12.16 12.88
CA ASP A 57 38.87 11.27 13.42
C ASP A 57 37.93 10.72 12.33
N ARG A 58 37.12 9.72 12.69
CA ARG A 58 36.15 9.09 11.80
C ARG A 58 34.88 9.92 11.71
N LEU A 59 34.37 10.12 10.48
CA LEU A 59 33.12 10.84 10.22
C LEU A 59 31.88 10.24 10.90
N PHE A 60 31.89 8.92 11.12
CA PHE A 60 30.81 8.23 11.80
C PHE A 60 31.36 7.12 12.70
N HIS A 61 30.73 6.96 13.86
CA HIS A 61 30.97 5.84 14.77
C HIS A 61 29.73 4.95 14.80
N TYR A 62 29.89 3.71 14.39
CA TYR A 62 28.88 2.68 14.63
C TYR A 62 29.11 2.10 16.02
N VAL A 63 28.16 2.31 16.92
CA VAL A 63 28.15 1.68 18.24
C VAL A 63 27.19 0.51 18.17
N GLU A 64 27.72 -0.70 18.25
CA GLU A 64 26.90 -1.89 18.39
C GLU A 64 26.21 -1.83 19.76
N ARG A 65 24.90 -1.64 19.75
CA ARG A 65 24.11 -1.73 20.97
C ARG A 65 24.13 -3.19 21.39
N VAL A 66 24.55 -3.46 22.63
CA VAL A 66 24.44 -4.79 23.23
C VAL A 66 23.03 -5.27 22.98
N LYS A 67 22.90 -6.32 22.17
CA LYS A 67 21.62 -6.95 21.86
C LYS A 67 21.06 -7.43 23.20
N LYS A 68 20.15 -6.65 23.78
CA LYS A 68 19.21 -7.18 24.75
C LYS A 68 18.51 -8.29 23.99
N GLU A 69 18.69 -9.53 24.43
CA GLU A 69 18.13 -10.73 23.81
C GLU A 69 16.62 -10.51 23.63
N SER A 70 16.24 -9.95 22.50
CA SER A 70 14.89 -10.01 21.99
C SER A 70 14.74 -11.46 21.60
N THR A 71 14.11 -12.22 22.49
CA THR A 71 13.57 -13.55 22.23
C THR A 71 13.14 -13.57 20.78
N SER A 72 13.87 -14.31 19.94
CA SER A 72 13.49 -14.50 18.55
C SER A 72 12.11 -15.13 18.58
N ALA A 73 11.08 -14.31 18.36
CA ALA A 73 9.75 -14.79 18.08
C ALA A 73 9.91 -15.66 16.84
N SER A 74 9.94 -16.98 17.02
CA SER A 74 9.74 -17.92 15.94
C SER A 74 8.34 -17.62 15.43
N SER A 75 8.26 -16.82 14.37
CA SER A 75 7.05 -16.57 13.62
C SER A 75 6.67 -17.88 12.94
N HIS A 76 6.06 -18.80 13.70
CA HIS A 76 5.12 -19.73 13.12
C HIS A 76 4.00 -18.86 12.56
N GLU A 77 4.14 -18.46 11.30
CA GLU A 77 3.08 -17.78 10.57
C GLU A 77 1.93 -18.76 10.44
N GLU A 78 1.00 -18.72 11.39
CA GLU A 78 -0.26 -19.43 11.27
C GLU A 78 -1.03 -18.80 10.10
N HIS A 79 -1.08 -19.53 8.98
CA HIS A 79 -1.92 -19.17 7.86
C HIS A 79 -3.39 -19.33 8.24
N ILE A 80 -4.17 -18.28 7.98
CA ILE A 80 -5.63 -18.26 8.24
C ILE A 80 -6.35 -19.29 7.34
N VAL A 81 -5.86 -19.45 6.11
CA VAL A 81 -6.39 -20.38 5.11
C VAL A 81 -5.32 -21.42 4.78
N PRO A 82 -5.63 -22.72 4.80
CA PRO A 82 -4.69 -23.76 4.38
C PRO A 82 -4.20 -23.54 2.94
N GLN A 83 -2.90 -23.72 2.70
CA GLN A 83 -2.29 -23.46 1.39
C GLN A 83 -2.93 -24.29 0.26
N GLU A 84 -3.31 -25.54 0.53
CA GLU A 84 -3.97 -26.42 -0.44
C GLU A 84 -5.27 -25.81 -0.99
N LYS A 85 -6.07 -25.16 -0.11
CA LYS A 85 -7.30 -24.46 -0.53
C LYS A 85 -6.97 -23.22 -1.35
N VAL A 86 -5.94 -22.47 -0.95
CA VAL A 86 -5.50 -21.28 -1.70
C VAL A 86 -5.15 -21.67 -3.14
N ASP A 87 -4.40 -22.75 -3.31
CA ASP A 87 -3.98 -23.24 -4.62
C ASP A 87 -5.18 -23.73 -5.46
N GLU A 88 -6.13 -24.44 -4.84
CA GLU A 88 -7.39 -24.88 -5.48
C GLU A 88 -8.22 -23.68 -6.00
N PHE A 89 -8.43 -22.69 -5.14
CA PHE A 89 -9.19 -21.49 -5.50
C PHE A 89 -8.50 -20.70 -6.61
N MET A 90 -7.19 -20.53 -6.51
CA MET A 90 -6.43 -19.76 -7.48
C MET A 90 -6.36 -20.45 -8.83
N SER A 91 -6.19 -21.78 -8.88
CA SER A 91 -6.22 -22.56 -10.12
C SER A 91 -7.55 -22.39 -10.87
N THR A 92 -8.66 -22.52 -10.15
CA THR A 92 -10.01 -22.33 -10.72
C THR A 92 -10.22 -20.89 -11.18
N PHE A 93 -9.80 -19.92 -10.36
CA PHE A 93 -9.93 -18.50 -10.64
C PHE A 93 -9.14 -18.07 -11.88
N THR A 94 -7.87 -18.50 -12.00
CA THR A 94 -7.03 -18.15 -13.15
C THR A 94 -7.56 -18.77 -14.44
N ALA A 95 -7.99 -20.03 -14.41
CA ALA A 95 -8.56 -20.70 -15.58
C ALA A 95 -9.82 -19.99 -16.09
N LEU A 96 -10.72 -19.59 -15.18
CA LEU A 96 -11.93 -18.85 -15.55
C LEU A 96 -11.65 -17.42 -16.00
N LYS A 97 -10.64 -16.77 -15.44
CA LYS A 97 -10.21 -15.44 -15.87
C LYS A 97 -9.60 -15.46 -17.26
N GLU A 98 -8.74 -16.44 -17.57
CA GLU A 98 -8.19 -16.64 -18.91
C GLU A 98 -9.30 -16.96 -19.94
N ALA A 99 -10.25 -17.82 -19.57
CA ALA A 99 -11.40 -18.12 -20.43
C ALA A 99 -12.26 -16.88 -20.72
N ARG A 100 -12.38 -15.96 -19.75
CA ARG A 100 -13.05 -14.67 -19.94
C ARG A 100 -12.32 -13.78 -20.94
N GLU A 101 -11.00 -13.62 -20.80
CA GLU A 101 -10.22 -12.78 -21.72
C GLU A 101 -10.36 -13.25 -23.18
N VAL A 102 -10.23 -14.56 -23.41
CA VAL A 102 -10.42 -15.17 -24.75
C VAL A 102 -11.83 -14.93 -25.30
N ARG A 103 -12.84 -14.91 -24.43
CA ARG A 103 -14.23 -14.65 -24.82
C ARG A 103 -14.44 -13.18 -25.21
N LEU A 104 -13.84 -12.24 -24.48
CA LEU A 104 -13.93 -10.81 -24.77
C LEU A 104 -13.30 -10.44 -26.11
N GLU A 105 -12.19 -11.07 -26.46
CA GLU A 105 -11.55 -10.89 -27.78
C GLU A 105 -12.45 -11.32 -28.96
N ARG A 106 -13.45 -12.17 -28.71
CA ARG A 106 -14.29 -12.78 -29.75
C ARG A 106 -15.69 -12.19 -29.85
N SER A 107 -16.16 -11.42 -28.88
CA SER A 107 -17.57 -11.05 -28.75
C SER A 107 -17.80 -9.55 -28.81
N GLU A 108 -18.73 -9.12 -29.67
CA GLU A 108 -19.42 -7.84 -29.53
C GLU A 108 -20.57 -8.05 -28.53
N LEU A 109 -20.48 -7.43 -27.36
CA LEU A 109 -21.50 -7.56 -26.31
C LEU A 109 -22.65 -6.59 -26.60
N ASP A 110 -23.77 -7.10 -27.12
CA ASP A 110 -25.02 -6.34 -27.23
C ASP A 110 -26.06 -6.90 -26.26
N TYR A 111 -26.08 -6.33 -25.05
CA TYR A 111 -26.93 -6.79 -23.96
C TYR A 111 -27.78 -5.63 -23.45
N ASN A 112 -29.05 -5.63 -23.84
CA ASN A 112 -30.03 -4.70 -23.29
C ASN A 112 -30.60 -5.30 -21.99
N CYS A 113 -29.93 -5.04 -20.86
CA CYS A 113 -30.33 -5.57 -19.56
C CYS A 113 -30.68 -4.43 -18.58
N PHE A 114 -31.62 -4.72 -17.67
CA PHE A 114 -31.97 -3.79 -16.59
C PHE A 114 -30.86 -3.77 -15.54
N ILE A 115 -30.15 -2.65 -15.41
CA ILE A 115 -29.15 -2.43 -14.37
C ILE A 115 -29.85 -1.84 -13.13
N PRO A 116 -29.81 -2.51 -11.97
CA PRO A 116 -30.38 -1.98 -10.75
C PRO A 116 -29.73 -0.66 -10.32
N ASN A 117 -30.55 0.30 -9.90
CA ASN A 117 -30.08 1.64 -9.52
C ASN A 117 -29.98 1.84 -8.00
N SER A 118 -30.49 0.90 -7.20
CA SER A 118 -30.47 0.99 -5.74
C SER A 118 -29.92 -0.26 -5.07
N ALA A 119 -29.32 -0.09 -3.89
CA ALA A 119 -28.79 -1.20 -3.10
C ALA A 119 -29.86 -2.27 -2.77
N ALA A 120 -31.12 -1.88 -2.57
CA ALA A 120 -32.22 -2.81 -2.30
C ALA A 120 -32.54 -3.68 -3.52
N GLN A 121 -32.55 -3.10 -4.72
CA GLN A 121 -32.76 -3.85 -5.96
C GLN A 121 -31.59 -4.79 -6.23
N TRP A 122 -30.35 -4.33 -6.02
CA TRP A 122 -29.17 -5.18 -6.11
C TRP A 122 -29.22 -6.34 -5.13
N ARG A 123 -29.60 -6.09 -3.87
CA ARG A 123 -29.73 -7.15 -2.87
C ARG A 123 -30.74 -8.20 -3.30
N LYS A 124 -31.91 -7.77 -3.79
CA LYS A 124 -32.93 -8.69 -4.31
C LYS A 124 -32.39 -9.54 -5.45
N LYS A 125 -31.72 -8.92 -6.44
CA LYS A 125 -31.13 -9.64 -7.58
C LYS A 125 -30.08 -10.65 -7.13
N VAL A 126 -29.11 -10.22 -6.33
CA VAL A 126 -27.99 -11.05 -5.85
C VAL A 126 -28.46 -12.25 -5.02
N PHE A 127 -29.54 -12.10 -4.25
CA PHE A 127 -30.03 -13.14 -3.34
C PHE A 127 -31.08 -14.04 -3.99
N SER A 128 -31.62 -13.68 -5.17
CA SER A 128 -32.67 -14.44 -5.85
C SER A 128 -32.24 -15.05 -7.18
N GLU A 129 -31.18 -14.53 -7.80
CA GLU A 129 -30.72 -14.94 -9.13
C GLU A 129 -29.25 -15.37 -9.09
N GLN A 130 -28.84 -16.25 -10.00
CA GLN A 130 -27.44 -16.62 -10.18
C GLN A 130 -26.67 -15.52 -10.95
N PRO A 131 -25.35 -15.37 -10.70
CA PRO A 131 -24.54 -14.42 -11.44
C PRO A 131 -24.43 -14.84 -12.91
N ASP A 132 -24.87 -13.96 -13.80
CA ASP A 132 -24.58 -14.08 -15.22
C ASP A 132 -23.28 -13.33 -15.52
N ALA A 133 -22.28 -14.07 -16.01
CA ALA A 133 -20.99 -13.52 -16.37
C ALA A 133 -21.13 -12.45 -17.46
N ASN A 134 -22.05 -12.62 -18.42
CA ASN A 134 -22.24 -11.66 -19.52
C ASN A 134 -22.87 -10.37 -19.02
N PHE A 135 -23.85 -10.46 -18.10
CA PHE A 135 -24.43 -9.30 -17.43
C PHE A 135 -23.36 -8.46 -16.70
N LEU A 136 -22.42 -9.10 -16.00
CA LEU A 136 -21.34 -8.40 -15.30
C LEU A 136 -20.33 -7.73 -16.23
N GLU A 137 -20.19 -8.19 -17.49
CA GLU A 137 -19.33 -7.52 -18.48
C GLU A 137 -19.87 -6.16 -18.90
N VAL A 138 -21.21 -6.02 -18.96
CA VAL A 138 -21.90 -4.79 -19.38
C VAL A 138 -21.82 -3.71 -18.31
N LEU A 139 -21.53 -4.09 -17.06
CA LEU A 139 -21.46 -3.13 -15.96
C LEU A 139 -20.21 -2.27 -16.05
N ASP A 140 -20.40 -0.96 -15.90
CA ASP A 140 -19.32 -0.01 -15.72
C ASP A 140 -18.47 -0.35 -14.49
N HIS A 141 -17.17 -0.08 -14.57
CA HIS A 141 -16.20 -0.29 -13.48
C HIS A 141 -16.67 0.31 -12.15
N THR A 142 -17.20 1.53 -12.17
CA THR A 142 -17.73 2.19 -10.96
C THR A 142 -18.87 1.40 -10.31
N THR A 143 -19.71 0.75 -11.10
CA THR A 143 -20.81 -0.09 -10.61
C THR A 143 -20.27 -1.39 -10.02
N VAL A 144 -19.26 -2.01 -10.65
CA VAL A 144 -18.56 -3.20 -10.13
C VAL A 144 -17.91 -2.90 -8.77
N ILE A 145 -17.21 -1.77 -8.62
CA ILE A 145 -16.64 -1.36 -7.33
C ILE A 145 -17.74 -1.08 -6.30
N LYS A 146 -18.83 -0.42 -6.68
CA LYS A 146 -19.99 -0.22 -5.79
C LYS A 146 -20.61 -1.55 -5.33
N LEU A 147 -20.63 -2.57 -6.18
CA LEU A 147 -21.08 -3.92 -5.81
C LEU A 147 -20.20 -4.52 -4.72
N ILE A 148 -18.87 -4.38 -4.81
CA ILE A 148 -17.96 -4.83 -3.75
C ILE A 148 -18.30 -4.16 -2.41
N VAL A 149 -18.59 -2.84 -2.41
CA VAL A 149 -19.04 -2.12 -1.20
C VAL A 149 -20.33 -2.72 -0.63
N TYR A 150 -21.27 -3.11 -1.50
CA TYR A 150 -22.52 -3.75 -1.07
C TYR A 150 -22.27 -5.15 -0.53
N TYR A 151 -21.41 -5.94 -1.16
CA TYR A 151 -21.01 -7.26 -0.67
C TYR A 151 -20.40 -7.16 0.73
N THR A 152 -19.53 -6.19 1.00
CA THR A 152 -18.96 -5.97 2.35
C THR A 152 -20.04 -5.74 3.40
N LYS A 153 -21.14 -5.05 3.03
CA LYS A 153 -22.28 -4.82 3.94
C LYS A 153 -23.17 -6.05 4.11
N TRP A 154 -23.22 -6.94 3.12
CA TRP A 154 -24.09 -8.12 3.11
C TRP A 154 -23.39 -9.40 3.57
N LEU A 155 -22.05 -9.37 3.67
CA LEU A 155 -21.24 -10.46 4.20
C LEU A 155 -21.53 -10.64 5.70
N LEU A 156 -22.23 -11.73 6.02
CA LEU A 156 -22.73 -12.06 7.35
C LEU A 156 -22.58 -13.58 7.59
N MET A 157 -22.65 -14.00 8.87
CA MET A 157 -22.61 -15.42 9.26
C MET A 157 -23.87 -16.21 8.90
N SER A 158 -24.86 -15.58 8.26
CA SER A 158 -26.07 -16.23 7.75
C SER A 158 -26.33 -15.70 6.34
N MET A 159 -25.29 -15.74 5.52
CA MET A 159 -25.38 -15.30 4.13
C MET A 159 -25.75 -16.47 3.21
N PRO A 160 -26.54 -16.22 2.15
CA PRO A 160 -26.85 -17.22 1.14
C PRO A 160 -25.61 -17.56 0.29
N GLU A 161 -25.55 -18.78 -0.24
CA GLU A 161 -24.44 -19.25 -1.10
C GLU A 161 -24.34 -18.44 -2.39
N GLU A 162 -25.48 -17.94 -2.88
CA GLU A 162 -25.60 -17.09 -4.06
C GLU A 162 -24.71 -15.86 -3.94
N LEU A 163 -24.60 -15.26 -2.75
CA LEU A 163 -23.72 -14.11 -2.52
C LEU A 163 -22.25 -14.46 -2.80
N GLY A 164 -21.81 -15.66 -2.40
CA GLY A 164 -20.45 -16.15 -2.67
C GLY A 164 -20.19 -16.28 -4.16
N LYS A 165 -21.15 -16.83 -4.92
CA LYS A 165 -21.07 -16.95 -6.39
C LYS A 165 -20.97 -15.56 -7.05
N TRP A 166 -21.80 -14.61 -6.62
CA TRP A 166 -21.75 -13.24 -7.13
C TRP A 166 -20.42 -12.56 -6.84
N ILE A 167 -19.87 -12.69 -5.63
CA ILE A 167 -18.56 -12.14 -5.28
C ILE A 167 -17.47 -12.75 -6.16
N PHE A 168 -17.48 -14.07 -6.37
CA PHE A 168 -16.51 -14.77 -7.20
C PHE A 168 -16.51 -14.28 -8.65
N VAL A 169 -17.68 -14.24 -9.30
CA VAL A 169 -17.77 -13.77 -10.69
C VAL A 169 -17.44 -12.28 -10.79
N THR A 170 -17.76 -11.48 -9.77
CA THR A 170 -17.34 -10.07 -9.71
C THR A 170 -15.82 -9.93 -9.64
N PHE A 171 -15.12 -10.79 -8.87
CA PHE A 171 -13.65 -10.79 -8.87
C PHE A 171 -13.04 -11.24 -10.19
N ILE A 172 -13.68 -12.17 -10.91
CA ILE A 172 -13.24 -12.55 -12.26
C ILE A 172 -13.32 -11.33 -13.19
N ARG A 173 -14.42 -10.58 -13.12
CA ARG A 173 -14.65 -9.35 -13.90
C ARG A 173 -13.69 -8.23 -13.53
N LEU A 174 -13.29 -8.14 -12.27
CA LEU A 174 -12.49 -7.03 -11.76
C LEU A 174 -11.04 -7.11 -12.28
N ASP A 175 -10.54 -6.01 -12.83
CA ASP A 175 -9.17 -5.97 -13.34
C ASP A 175 -8.14 -6.02 -12.21
N ARG A 176 -6.94 -6.51 -12.52
CA ARG A 176 -5.87 -6.65 -11.52
C ARG A 176 -5.35 -5.29 -11.05
N GLU A 177 -5.34 -4.31 -11.94
CA GLU A 177 -4.84 -2.96 -11.69
C GLU A 177 -5.95 -2.08 -11.13
N LEU A 178 -6.02 -1.99 -9.80
CA LEU A 178 -6.98 -1.15 -9.10
C LEU A 178 -6.31 0.13 -8.57
N GLU A 179 -7.05 1.24 -8.57
CA GLU A 179 -6.60 2.44 -7.87
C GLU A 179 -6.49 2.15 -6.37
N HIS A 180 -5.58 2.84 -5.66
CA HIS A 180 -5.40 2.72 -4.21
C HIS A 180 -6.71 2.76 -3.40
N LYS A 181 -7.68 3.60 -3.81
CA LYS A 181 -9.00 3.70 -3.17
C LYS A 181 -9.85 2.46 -3.39
N GLU A 182 -9.80 1.89 -4.59
CA GLU A 182 -10.54 0.70 -4.98
C GLU A 182 -9.94 -0.55 -4.32
N MET A 183 -8.60 -0.61 -4.26
CA MET A 183 -7.89 -1.64 -3.51
C MET A 183 -8.25 -1.61 -2.03
N ALA A 184 -8.40 -0.42 -1.42
CA ALA A 184 -8.86 -0.29 -0.04
C ALA A 184 -10.28 -0.88 0.15
N ILE A 185 -11.18 -0.71 -0.81
CA ILE A 185 -12.54 -1.29 -0.79
C ILE A 185 -12.48 -2.83 -0.83
N VAL A 186 -11.67 -3.39 -1.74
CA VAL A 186 -11.48 -4.85 -1.86
C VAL A 186 -10.83 -5.41 -0.59
N ARG A 187 -9.86 -4.70 -0.02
CA ARG A 187 -9.22 -5.05 1.24
C ARG A 187 -10.19 -5.00 2.42
N ASP A 188 -11.12 -4.05 2.46
CA ASP A 188 -12.13 -3.98 3.52
C ASP A 188 -13.12 -5.14 3.46
N LEU A 189 -13.46 -5.64 2.26
CA LEU A 189 -14.20 -6.89 2.09
C LEU A 189 -13.44 -8.08 2.71
N ALA A 190 -12.14 -8.22 2.40
CA ALA A 190 -11.32 -9.29 2.96
C ALA A 190 -11.18 -9.18 4.49
N LYS A 191 -10.95 -7.98 5.04
CA LYS A 191 -10.94 -7.76 6.51
C LYS A 191 -12.26 -8.15 7.17
N LYS A 192 -13.39 -7.89 6.50
CA LYS A 192 -14.70 -8.33 6.98
C LYS A 192 -14.80 -9.86 6.97
N ALA A 193 -14.25 -10.51 5.94
CA ALA A 193 -14.18 -11.96 5.84
C ALA A 193 -13.30 -12.57 6.95
N ILE A 194 -12.13 -11.97 7.28
CA ILE A 194 -11.28 -12.38 8.42
C ILE A 194 -12.08 -12.36 9.73
N LYS A 195 -12.79 -11.27 10.02
CA LYS A 195 -13.61 -11.16 11.24
C LYS A 195 -14.73 -12.19 11.31
N ILE A 196 -15.23 -12.66 10.17
CA ILE A 196 -16.22 -13.73 10.12
C ILE A 196 -15.52 -15.08 10.36
N ARG A 197 -14.33 -15.28 9.78
CA ARG A 197 -13.51 -16.49 10.00
C ARG A 197 -13.19 -16.70 11.47
N GLU A 198 -12.71 -15.66 12.15
CA GLU A 198 -12.38 -15.71 13.59
C GLU A 198 -13.58 -16.17 14.42
N LYS A 199 -14.76 -15.62 14.13
CA LYS A 199 -15.99 -16.01 14.82
C LYS A 199 -16.45 -17.43 14.49
N ILE A 200 -16.17 -17.95 13.29
CA ILE A 200 -16.43 -19.34 12.92
C ILE A 200 -15.47 -20.26 13.68
N ASP A 201 -14.22 -19.85 13.89
CA ASP A 201 -13.28 -20.64 14.67
C ASP A 201 -13.64 -20.65 16.17
N GLU A 202 -14.26 -19.57 16.69
CA GLU A 202 -14.80 -19.50 18.06
C GLU A 202 -16.08 -20.31 18.28
N LEU A 203 -17.01 -20.26 17.32
CA LEU A 203 -18.27 -20.99 17.34
C LEU A 203 -18.02 -22.37 16.76
N THR A 204 -17.98 -23.42 17.58
CA THR A 204 -17.73 -24.83 17.17
C THR A 204 -18.75 -25.41 16.15
N ASP A 205 -19.61 -24.57 15.58
CA ASP A 205 -20.60 -24.89 14.57
C ASP A 205 -19.98 -24.66 13.18
N GLU A 206 -19.49 -25.74 12.57
CA GLU A 206 -18.90 -25.72 11.24
C GLU A 206 -19.99 -25.44 10.20
N SER A 207 -20.10 -24.20 9.73
CA SER A 207 -20.83 -23.90 8.49
C SER A 207 -19.85 -23.99 7.31
N PRO A 208 -19.70 -25.16 6.65
CA PRO A 208 -18.67 -25.38 5.64
C PRO A 208 -18.83 -24.44 4.44
N VAL A 209 -20.06 -24.04 4.12
CA VAL A 209 -20.36 -23.12 3.01
C VAL A 209 -19.81 -21.73 3.28
N ILE A 210 -20.03 -21.19 4.49
CA ILE A 210 -19.58 -19.85 4.84
C ILE A 210 -18.07 -19.82 4.94
N GLN A 211 -17.47 -20.86 5.55
CA GLN A 211 -16.03 -21.02 5.62
C GLN A 211 -15.42 -21.06 4.21
N HIS A 212 -16.00 -21.83 3.30
CA HIS A 212 -15.55 -21.91 1.90
C HIS A 212 -15.60 -20.54 1.21
N ILE A 213 -16.69 -19.78 1.34
CA ILE A 213 -16.80 -18.45 0.72
C ILE A 213 -15.79 -17.47 1.31
N VAL A 214 -15.58 -17.49 2.63
CA VAL A 214 -14.59 -16.65 3.30
C VAL A 214 -13.18 -17.01 2.86
N ASP A 215 -12.81 -18.29 2.87
CA ASP A 215 -11.50 -18.79 2.43
C ASP A 215 -11.25 -18.40 0.96
N MET A 216 -12.26 -18.50 0.10
CA MET A 216 -12.21 -18.07 -1.31
C MET A 216 -11.92 -16.57 -1.43
N ILE A 217 -12.65 -15.72 -0.70
CA ILE A 217 -12.44 -14.26 -0.72
C ILE A 217 -11.02 -13.92 -0.29
N LEU A 218 -10.55 -14.51 0.82
CA LEU A 218 -9.20 -14.26 1.34
C LEU A 218 -8.13 -14.70 0.35
N SER A 219 -8.28 -15.89 -0.23
CA SER A 219 -7.33 -16.44 -1.21
C SER A 219 -7.19 -15.54 -2.44
N ILE A 220 -8.32 -15.13 -3.02
CA ILE A 220 -8.33 -14.27 -4.21
C ILE A 220 -7.76 -12.88 -3.88
N VAL A 221 -8.20 -12.26 -2.77
CA VAL A 221 -7.71 -10.91 -2.40
C VAL A 221 -6.20 -10.92 -2.11
N ALA A 222 -5.71 -11.94 -1.43
CA ALA A 222 -4.30 -12.01 -1.10
C ALA A 222 -3.41 -12.34 -2.30
N MET A 223 -3.81 -13.30 -3.13
CA MET A 223 -2.98 -13.80 -4.21
C MET A 223 -3.14 -13.00 -5.51
N HIS A 224 -4.39 -12.68 -5.90
CA HIS A 224 -4.66 -11.97 -7.15
C HIS A 224 -4.37 -10.47 -7.05
N PHE A 225 -4.85 -9.83 -5.98
CA PHE A 225 -4.67 -8.39 -5.74
C PHE A 225 -3.42 -8.05 -4.91
N GLY A 226 -2.61 -9.06 -4.57
CA GLY A 226 -1.29 -8.90 -3.93
C GLY A 226 -1.33 -8.53 -2.44
N GLN A 227 -2.47 -8.64 -1.77
CA GLN A 227 -2.63 -8.33 -0.34
C GLN A 227 -2.24 -9.51 0.56
N ARG A 228 -1.00 -10.01 0.41
CA ARG A 228 -0.52 -11.23 1.08
C ARG A 228 -0.53 -11.15 2.60
N ASP A 229 -0.42 -9.94 3.15
CA ASP A 229 -0.47 -9.68 4.59
C ASP A 229 -1.81 -10.10 5.24
N LEU A 230 -2.86 -10.31 4.44
CA LEU A 230 -4.17 -10.75 4.93
C LEU A 230 -4.28 -12.26 5.15
N LEU A 231 -3.30 -13.07 4.72
CA LEU A 231 -3.31 -14.53 4.94
C LEU A 231 -2.62 -14.94 6.24
N THR A 232 -1.84 -14.04 6.84
CA THR A 232 -1.10 -14.28 8.08
C THR A 232 -1.91 -13.77 9.27
N LYS A 233 -2.09 -14.59 10.31
CA LYS A 233 -2.59 -14.08 11.59
C LYS A 233 -1.57 -13.10 12.17
N SER A 234 -1.97 -11.84 12.33
CA SER A 234 -1.16 -10.90 13.12
C SER A 234 -1.36 -11.25 14.59
N THR A 235 -0.39 -11.96 15.18
CA THR A 235 -0.26 -12.13 16.62
C THR A 235 0.27 -10.87 17.30
#